data_AF-A0AAJ1ZD34-F1
#
_entry.id   AF-A0AAJ1ZD34-F1
#
_cell.length_a   1.000
_cell.length_b   1.000
_cell.length_c   1.000
_cell.angle_alpha   90.00
_cell.angle_beta   90.00
_cell.angle_gamma   90.00
#
_symmetry.space_group_name_H-M   'P 1'
#
loop_
_entity.id
_entity.type
_entity.pdbx_description
1 polymer ?
#
loop_
_entity_poly.entity_id
_entity_poly.type
_entity_poly.pdbx_seq_one_letter_code
_entity_poly.pdbx_strand_id
1 'polypeptide(L)' 'MDDSCTGARPYNVNQLDSAIAHLEQVLNFDGANSLFSKTYWRVRVEQALSTPGLMPCQHARLQRLLDRIETS' A
#
# COMPACT_ATOMS: atom_id res chain seq x y z
N MET A 1 0.38 -20.72 30.54
CA MET A 1 -0.59 -19.92 29.79
C MET A 1 0.20 -19.02 28.85
N ASP A 2 0.21 -19.26 27.53
CA ASP A 2 -0.60 -18.49 26.56
C ASP A 2 -0.69 -17.00 26.96
N ASP A 3 -0.04 -16.07 26.25
CA ASP A 3 -0.42 -15.71 24.89
C ASP A 3 0.79 -15.12 24.13
N SER A 4 1.17 -15.77 23.03
CA SER A 4 2.01 -15.18 22.00
C SER A 4 1.25 -14.05 21.34
N CYS A 5 1.26 -12.87 21.95
CA CYS A 5 0.77 -11.65 21.33
C CYS A 5 1.76 -11.31 20.20
N THR A 6 1.53 -11.91 19.03
CA THR A 6 2.20 -11.60 17.78
C THR A 6 1.81 -10.16 17.46
N GLY A 7 2.55 -9.23 18.06
CA GLY A 7 2.48 -7.83 17.75
C GLY A 7 2.74 -7.73 16.26
N ALA A 8 1.68 -7.45 15.51
CA ALA A 8 1.79 -6.95 14.16
C ALA A 8 2.80 -5.81 14.24
N ARG A 9 4.04 -6.06 13.82
CA ARG A 9 5.08 -5.04 13.81
C ARG A 9 4.46 -3.89 13.00
N PRO A 10 4.23 -2.71 13.60
CA PRO A 10 3.77 -1.58 12.83
C PRO A 10 4.78 -1.42 11.70
N TYR A 11 4.31 -1.25 10.47
CA TYR A 11 5.20 -0.97 9.34
C TYR A 11 6.16 0.11 9.81
N ASN A 12 7.43 -0.25 10.02
CA ASN A 12 8.44 0.73 10.38
C ASN A 12 8.34 1.82 9.32
N VAL A 13 8.39 3.10 9.69
CA VAL A 13 8.16 4.20 8.74
C VAL A 13 9.03 4.07 7.48
N ASN A 14 10.23 3.47 7.61
CA ASN A 14 11.13 3.11 6.52
C ASN A 14 10.61 1.97 5.61
N GLN A 15 9.89 1.00 6.17
CA GLN A 15 9.19 -0.03 5.39
C GLN A 15 7.94 0.51 4.71
N LEU A 16 7.28 1.52 5.28
CA LEU A 16 6.09 2.11 4.66
C LEU A 16 6.47 2.85 3.36
N ASP A 17 7.55 3.64 3.37
CA ASP A 17 8.01 4.30 2.14
C ASP A 17 8.47 3.29 1.07
N SER A 18 9.20 2.26 1.48
CA SER A 18 9.60 1.16 0.59
C SER A 18 8.39 0.38 0.04
N ALA A 19 7.35 0.18 0.84
CA ALA A 19 6.11 -0.47 0.42
C ALA A 19 5.32 0.40 -0.56
N ILE A 20 5.26 1.71 -0.32
CA ILE A 20 4.65 2.68 -1.25
C ILE A 20 5.44 2.71 -2.57
N ALA A 21 6.76 2.80 -2.52
CA ALA A 21 7.61 2.77 -3.72
C ALA A 21 7.44 1.47 -4.50
N HIS A 22 7.30 0.33 -3.81
CA HIS A 22 7.03 -0.95 -4.46
C HIS A 22 5.65 -0.96 -5.14
N LEU A 23 4.61 -0.45 -4.47
CA LEU A 23 3.27 -0.30 -5.07
C LEU A 23 3.31 0.63 -6.28
N GLU A 24 4.01 1.76 -6.20
CA GLU A 24 4.21 2.68 -7.32
C GLU A 24 4.90 1.96 -8.49
N GLN A 25 5.97 1.21 -8.23
CA GLN A 25 6.72 0.53 -9.28
C GLN A 25 5.91 -0.58 -9.96
N VAL A 26 5.18 -1.38 -9.17
CA VAL A 26 4.35 -2.45 -9.70
C VAL A 26 3.18 -1.86 -10.50
N LEU A 27 2.44 -0.90 -9.94
CA LEU A 27 1.31 -0.25 -10.63
C LEU A 27 1.73 0.60 -11.83
N ASN A 28 2.98 1.07 -11.88
CA ASN A 28 3.52 1.73 -13.07
C ASN A 28 3.95 0.74 -14.16
N PHE A 29 4.14 -0.53 -13.82
CA PHE A 29 4.33 -1.59 -14.81
C PHE A 29 2.96 -1.94 -15.40
N ASP A 30 2.84 -1.80 -16.72
CA ASP A 30 1.61 -2.08 -17.50
C ASP A 30 1.03 -3.49 -17.23
N GLY A 31 1.85 -4.40 -16.70
CA GLY A 31 1.49 -5.77 -16.32
C GLY A 31 0.92 -5.98 -14.90
N ALA A 32 0.80 -4.97 -14.05
CA ALA A 32 0.23 -5.17 -12.70
C ALA A 32 -1.21 -5.69 -12.70
N ASN A 33 -2.01 -5.24 -13.68
CA ASN A 33 -3.36 -5.76 -13.91
C ASN A 33 -3.38 -7.15 -14.56
N SER A 34 -2.23 -7.62 -15.07
CA SER A 34 -2.06 -8.96 -15.63
C SER A 34 -1.79 -9.99 -14.53
N LEU A 35 -1.11 -9.61 -13.44
CA LEU A 35 -0.83 -10.50 -12.31
C LEU A 35 -1.93 -10.51 -11.25
N PHE A 36 -2.57 -9.36 -10.97
CA PHE A 36 -3.64 -9.24 -9.99
C PHE A 36 -4.73 -8.28 -10.46
N SER A 37 -5.98 -8.55 -10.08
CA SER A 37 -7.11 -7.68 -10.41
C SER A 37 -6.96 -6.29 -9.78
N LYS A 38 -7.47 -5.25 -10.44
CA LYS A 38 -7.53 -3.87 -9.92
C LYS A 38 -8.06 -3.78 -8.48
N THR A 39 -9.09 -4.57 -8.15
CA THR A 39 -9.68 -4.64 -6.80
C THR A 39 -8.67 -5.06 -5.73
N TYR A 40 -7.75 -5.97 -6.06
CA TYR A 40 -6.68 -6.38 -5.14
C TYR A 40 -5.76 -5.21 -4.81
N TRP A 41 -5.34 -4.47 -5.85
CA TRP A 41 -4.48 -3.30 -5.68
C TRP A 41 -5.16 -2.18 -4.89
N ARG A 42 -6.44 -1.93 -5.15
CA ARG A 42 -7.26 -0.98 -4.38
C ARG A 42 -7.23 -1.30 -2.89
N VAL A 43 -7.54 -2.54 -2.52
CA VAL A 43 -7.54 -2.99 -1.12
C VAL A 43 -6.17 -2.82 -0.46
N ARG A 44 -5.07 -3.05 -1.21
CA ARG A 44 -3.71 -2.87 -0.69
C ARG A 44 -3.37 -1.40 -0.44
N VAL A 45 -3.79 -0.51 -1.34
CA VAL A 45 -3.63 0.96 -1.17
C VAL A 45 -4.49 1.46 -0.02
N GLU A 46 -5.74 0.99 0.13
CA GLU A 46 -6.63 1.33 1.24
C GLU A 46 -6.10 0.84 2.60
N GLN A 47 -5.49 -0.35 2.66
CA GLN A 47 -4.79 -0.83 3.87
C GLN A 47 -3.59 0.06 4.21
N ALA A 48 -2.81 0.47 3.21
CA ALA A 48 -1.69 1.38 3.44
C ALA A 48 -2.19 2.73 3.97
N LEU A 49 -3.26 3.30 3.40
CA LEU A 49 -3.89 4.54 3.86
C LEU A 49 -4.42 4.45 5.29
N SER A 50 -4.87 3.26 5.71
CA SER A 50 -5.35 2.99 7.06
C SER A 50 -4.23 2.89 8.11
N THR A 51 -2.96 3.00 7.71
CA THR A 51 -1.82 2.93 8.63
C THR A 51 -1.73 4.22 9.47
N PRO A 52 -1.81 4.14 10.81
CA PRO A 52 -1.71 5.31 11.67
C PRO A 52 -0.29 5.90 11.63
N GLY A 53 -0.18 7.22 11.62
CA GLY A 53 1.12 7.92 11.54
C GLY A 53 1.62 8.16 10.12
N LEU A 54 0.75 8.06 9.11
CA LEU A 54 1.08 8.36 7.74
C LEU A 54 1.49 9.83 7.56
N MET A 55 2.59 10.06 6.86
CA MET A 55 2.99 11.42 6.51
C MET A 55 2.12 11.97 5.37
N PRO A 56 1.85 13.28 5.32
CA PRO A 56 1.07 13.90 4.24
C PRO A 56 1.62 13.59 2.84
N CYS A 57 2.95 13.51 2.70
CA CYS A 57 3.61 13.13 1.44
C CYS A 57 3.31 11.68 1.03
N GLN A 58 3.26 10.75 1.98
CA GLN A 58 2.92 9.35 1.74
C GLN A 58 1.44 9.21 1.37
N HIS A 59 0.58 9.98 2.02
CA HIS A 59 -0.85 10.00 1.74
C HIS A 59 -1.13 10.50 0.32
N ALA A 60 -0.47 11.57 -0.11
CA ALA A 60 -0.58 12.09 -1.48
C ALA A 60 -0.12 11.06 -2.53
N ARG A 61 0.93 10.29 -2.26
CA ARG A 61 1.41 9.22 -3.16
C ARG A 61 0.40 8.08 -3.27
N LEU A 62 -0.12 7.60 -2.14
CA LEU A 62 -1.15 6.55 -2.12
C LEU A 62 -2.45 6.97 -2.80
N GLN A 63 -2.89 8.22 -2.61
CA GLN A 63 -4.06 8.77 -3.30
C GLN A 63 -3.88 8.80 -4.82
N ARG A 64 -2.70 9.21 -5.31
CA ARG A 64 -2.39 9.14 -6.75
C ARG A 64 -2.41 7.72 -7.30
N LEU A 65 -1.96 6.73 -6.51
CA LEU A 65 -2.05 5.33 -6.92
C LEU A 65 -3.49 4.84 -7.01
N LEU A 66 -4.33 5.22 -6.05
CA LEU A 66 -5.75 4.89 -6.05
C LEU A 66 -6.45 5.43 -7.31
N ASP A 67 -6.22 6.71 -7.61
CA ASP A 67 -6.76 7.38 -8.80
C ASP A 67 -6.31 6.68 -10.09
N ARG A 68 -5.05 6.28 -10.19
CA ARG A 68 -4.53 5.49 -11.33
C ARG A 68 -5.19 4.11 -11.46
N ILE A 69 -5.48 3.43 -10.36
CA ILE A 69 -6.15 2.12 -10.40
C ILE A 69 -7.61 2.27 -10.85
N GLU A 70 -8.29 3.34 -10.41
CA GLU A 70 -9.68 3.63 -10.77
C GLU A 70 -9.83 4.14 -12.21
N THR A 71 -8.81 4.82 -12.75
CA THR A 71 -8.81 5.38 -14.12
C THR A 71 -8.19 4.47 -15.18
N SER A 72 -7.39 3.47 -14.77
CA SER A 72 -6.81 2.44 -15.65
C SER A 72 -7.84 1.43 -16.14
#